data_AF-A0A917RI94-F1
#
_entry.id   AF-A0A917RI94-F1
#
_cell.length_a   1.000
_cell.length_b   1.000
_cell.length_c   1.000
_cell.angle_alpha   90.00
_cell.angle_beta   90.00
_cell.angle_gamma   90.00
#
_symmetry.space_group_name_H-M   'P 1'
#
loop_
_entity.id
_entity.type
_entity.pdbx_description
1 polymer ?
#
loop_
_entity_poly.entity_id
_entity_poly.type
_entity_poly.pdbx_seq_one_letter_code
_entity_poly.pdbx_strand_id
1 'polypeptide(L)'
;MERVRSPRDHELLVAARHIAVALGYTAADVTGLAVELGGLGRRDWPTADLLLIALAELARREPGRADLVGAVEAGEILGVSRARVHQLAERPDFPAPRYVLAAGKLWDRADIAAFGARWRRRPGRPRKPGTGADPRLPPAPDDPDP
;
A
#
# COMPACT_ATOMS: atom_id res chain seq x y z
N MET A 1 -30.04 28.11 19.33
CA MET A 1 -28.81 28.36 20.11
C MET A 1 -27.70 27.57 19.46
N GLU A 2 -26.88 28.24 18.66
CA GLU A 2 -25.72 27.64 18.00
C GLU A 2 -24.69 27.35 19.08
N ARG A 3 -24.47 26.07 19.40
CA ARG A 3 -23.40 25.70 20.33
C ARG A 3 -22.08 26.05 19.65
N VAL A 4 -21.47 27.14 20.09
CA VAL A 4 -20.09 27.49 19.74
C VAL A 4 -19.24 26.27 20.05
N ARG A 5 -18.64 25.66 19.02
CA ARG A 5 -17.80 24.47 19.19
C ARG A 5 -16.66 24.82 20.15
N SER A 6 -16.48 24.01 21.19
CA SER A 6 -15.35 24.18 22.10
C SER A 6 -14.05 23.99 21.32
N PRO A 7 -12.96 24.72 21.63
CA PRO A 7 -11.65 24.49 21.01
C PRO A 7 -11.22 23.01 21.04
N ARG A 8 -11.54 22.30 22.13
CA ARG A 8 -11.30 20.86 22.28
C ARG A 8 -12.07 20.02 21.26
N ASP A 9 -13.34 20.35 20.97
CA ASP A 9 -14.16 19.60 20.02
C ASP A 9 -13.60 19.74 18.59
N HIS A 10 -13.07 20.91 18.27
CA HIS A 10 -12.43 21.15 16.98
C HIS A 10 -11.15 20.31 16.84
N GLU A 11 -10.29 20.31 17.85
CA GLU A 11 -9.07 19.51 17.87
C GLU A 11 -9.35 18.01 17.75
N LEU A 12 -10.35 17.50 18.48
CA LEU A 12 -10.76 16.10 18.42
C LEU A 12 -11.30 15.70 17.04
N LEU A 13 -12.08 16.58 16.41
CA LEU A 13 -12.55 16.36 15.03
C LEU A 13 -11.39 16.31 14.04
N VAL A 14 -10.43 17.21 14.17
CA VAL A 14 -9.22 17.23 13.31
C VAL A 14 -8.40 15.96 13.53
N ALA A 15 -8.20 15.53 14.78
CA ALA A 15 -7.48 14.31 15.11
C ALA A 15 -8.16 13.05 14.55
N ALA A 16 -9.48 12.91 14.75
CA ALA A 16 -10.26 11.79 14.24
C ALA A 16 -10.14 11.67 12.72
N ARG A 17 -10.23 12.81 12.01
CA ARG A 17 -10.07 12.83 10.54
C ARG A 17 -8.67 12.40 10.10
N HIS A 18 -7.61 12.85 10.78
CA HIS A 18 -6.24 12.43 10.45
C HIS A 18 -6.00 10.95 10.70
N ILE A 19 -6.49 10.41 11.83
CA ILE A 19 -6.35 8.99 12.16
C ILE A 19 -7.13 8.12 11.16
N ALA A 20 -8.33 8.55 10.76
CA ALA A 20 -9.09 7.87 9.72
C ALA A 20 -8.30 7.69 8.42
N VAL A 21 -7.73 8.79 7.91
CA VAL A 21 -6.90 8.76 6.70
C VAL A 21 -5.66 7.89 6.91
N ALA A 22 -5.03 7.96 8.08
CA ALA A 22 -3.89 7.13 8.42
C ALA A 22 -4.23 5.63 8.33
N LEU A 23 -5.42 5.24 8.78
CA LEU A 23 -5.95 3.89 8.78
C LEU A 23 -6.58 3.44 7.44
N GLY A 24 -6.54 4.29 6.40
CA GLY A 24 -7.10 3.97 5.08
C GLY A 24 -8.61 4.22 4.94
N TYR A 25 -9.23 4.93 5.88
CA TYR A 25 -10.61 5.37 5.78
C TYR A 25 -10.71 6.75 5.13
N THR A 26 -11.73 6.95 4.30
CA THR A 26 -12.05 8.27 3.76
C THR A 26 -12.80 9.11 4.79
N ALA A 27 -12.80 10.43 4.61
CA ALA A 27 -13.64 11.30 5.44
C ALA A 27 -15.14 10.98 5.31
N ALA A 28 -15.56 10.46 4.14
CA ALA A 28 -16.94 10.06 3.89
C ALA A 28 -17.32 8.81 4.69
N ASP A 29 -16.44 7.81 4.78
CA ASP A 29 -16.67 6.58 5.55
C ASP A 29 -16.97 6.90 7.02
N VAL A 30 -16.12 7.74 7.63
CA VAL A 30 -16.26 8.13 9.04
C VAL A 30 -17.50 9.00 9.26
N THR A 31 -17.75 9.97 8.36
CA THR A 31 -18.92 10.86 8.49
C THR A 31 -20.23 10.11 8.32
N GLY A 32 -20.30 9.19 7.36
CA GLY A 32 -21.49 8.37 7.12
C GLY A 32 -21.86 7.54 8.35
N LEU A 33 -20.88 6.83 8.93
CA LEU A 33 -21.12 6.05 10.14
C LEU A 33 -21.40 6.92 11.38
N ALA A 34 -20.80 8.11 11.48
CA ALA A 34 -21.11 9.05 12.56
C ALA A 34 -22.57 9.54 12.50
N VAL A 35 -23.10 9.78 11.30
CA VAL A 35 -24.52 10.13 11.10
C VAL A 35 -25.43 8.97 11.50
N GLU A 36 -25.10 7.74 11.11
CA GLU A 36 -25.84 6.53 11.53
C GLU A 36 -25.87 6.40 13.06
N LEU A 37 -24.73 6.55 13.72
CA LEU A 37 -24.62 6.52 15.18
C LEU A 37 -25.44 7.62 15.86
N GLY A 38 -25.47 8.82 15.30
CA GLY A 38 -26.34 9.91 15.77
C GLY A 38 -27.83 9.55 15.62
N GLY A 39 -28.20 8.87 14.54
CA GLY A 39 -29.55 8.35 14.29
C GLY A 39 -30.03 7.37 15.36
N LEU A 40 -29.12 6.58 15.95
CA LEU A 40 -29.37 5.55 16.97
C LEU A 40 -29.56 6.11 18.40
N GLY A 41 -30.02 7.35 18.54
CA GLY A 41 -30.32 7.97 19.83
C GLY A 41 -29.17 8.73 20.49
N ARG A 42 -28.10 9.04 19.73
CA ARG A 42 -26.96 9.84 20.19
C ARG A 42 -26.93 11.25 19.59
N ARG A 43 -28.10 11.82 19.32
CA ARG A 43 -28.23 13.11 18.59
C ARG A 43 -27.70 14.31 19.37
N ASP A 44 -27.62 14.19 20.69
CA ASP A 44 -27.12 15.19 21.62
C ASP A 44 -25.60 15.10 21.85
N TRP A 45 -24.94 14.08 21.31
CA TRP A 45 -23.50 13.89 21.44
C TRP A 45 -22.75 14.89 20.55
N PRO A 46 -21.59 15.42 21.01
CA PRO A 46 -20.71 16.20 20.15
C PRO A 46 -20.32 15.43 18.88
N THR A 47 -20.28 16.13 17.74
CA THR A 47 -19.89 15.53 16.46
C THR A 47 -18.50 14.87 16.53
N ALA A 48 -17.57 15.45 17.29
CA ALA A 48 -16.24 14.90 17.48
C ALA A 48 -16.29 13.51 18.13
N ASP A 49 -17.14 13.31 19.13
CA ASP A 49 -17.29 12.02 19.82
C ASP A 49 -17.89 10.97 18.89
N LEU A 50 -18.91 11.35 18.10
CA LEU A 50 -19.50 10.47 17.10
C LEU A 50 -18.48 10.07 16.02
N LEU A 51 -17.64 10.99 15.57
CA LEU A 51 -16.56 10.71 14.60
C LEU A 51 -15.48 9.78 15.19
N LEU A 52 -15.11 9.96 16.46
CA LEU A 52 -14.15 9.07 17.13
C LEU A 52 -14.70 7.64 17.27
N ILE A 53 -15.97 7.51 17.62
CA ILE A 53 -16.62 6.20 17.76
C ILE A 53 -16.81 5.54 16.40
N ALA A 54 -17.23 6.30 15.38
CA ALA A 54 -17.31 5.81 14.00
C ALA A 54 -15.95 5.30 13.53
N LEU A 55 -14.88 6.04 13.77
CA LEU A 55 -13.52 5.63 13.44
C LEU A 55 -13.11 4.34 14.16
N ALA A 56 -13.38 4.23 15.47
CA ALA A 56 -13.06 3.04 16.25
C ALA A 56 -13.85 1.80 15.79
N GLU A 57 -15.11 1.97 15.39
CA GLU A 57 -15.96 0.91 14.85
C GLU A 57 -15.47 0.47 13.47
N LEU A 58 -15.16 1.41 12.57
CA LEU A 58 -14.56 1.13 11.27
C LEU A 58 -13.26 0.33 11.41
N ALA A 59 -12.32 0.84 12.21
CA ALA A 59 -11.04 0.18 12.46
C ALA A 59 -11.18 -1.25 13.02
N ARG A 60 -12.22 -1.51 13.83
CA ARG A 60 -12.53 -2.86 14.34
C ARG A 60 -13.09 -3.79 13.28
N ARG A 61 -13.93 -3.27 12.36
CA ARG A 61 -14.56 -4.07 11.30
C ARG A 61 -13.55 -4.57 10.27
N GLU A 62 -12.59 -3.72 9.93
CA GLU A 62 -11.56 -4.05 8.95
C GLU A 62 -10.16 -3.69 9.49
N PRO A 63 -9.63 -4.51 10.41
CA PRO A 63 -8.25 -4.36 10.85
C PRO A 63 -7.32 -4.65 9.67
N GLY A 64 -6.64 -3.62 9.16
CA GLY A 64 -5.73 -3.72 8.02
C GLY A 64 -6.22 -3.08 6.72
N ARG A 65 -7.29 -2.28 6.73
CA ARG A 65 -7.81 -1.58 5.53
C ARG A 65 -6.82 -0.62 4.86
N ALA A 66 -5.74 -0.23 5.54
CA ALA A 66 -4.63 0.42 4.86
C ALA A 66 -4.07 -0.55 3.81
N ASP A 67 -4.40 -0.32 2.54
CA ASP A 67 -4.01 -1.16 1.40
C ASP A 67 -2.52 -0.96 1.09
N LEU A 68 -1.71 -1.47 2.01
CA LEU A 68 -0.27 -1.35 2.00
C LEU A 68 0.35 -2.58 1.36
N VAL A 69 1.41 -2.34 0.60
CA VAL A 69 2.19 -3.37 -0.05
C VAL A 69 3.64 -3.26 0.39
N GLY A 70 4.27 -4.42 0.59
CA GLY A 70 5.71 -4.52 0.73
C GLY A 70 6.40 -4.61 -0.62
N ALA A 71 7.71 -4.84 -0.59
CA ALA A 71 8.52 -4.87 -1.81
C ALA A 71 8.23 -6.08 -2.71
N VAL A 72 7.66 -7.16 -2.16
CA VAL A 72 7.27 -8.36 -2.93
C VAL A 72 6.00 -8.05 -3.71
N GLU A 73 4.94 -7.62 -3.02
CA GLU A 73 3.64 -7.32 -3.62
C GLU A 73 3.76 -6.14 -4.59
N ALA A 74 4.58 -5.14 -4.29
CA ALA A 74 4.90 -4.06 -5.23
C ALA A 74 5.60 -4.59 -6.49
N GLY A 75 6.44 -5.61 -6.36
CA GLY A 75 7.11 -6.26 -7.49
C GLY A 75 6.13 -6.98 -8.40
N GLU A 76 5.13 -7.65 -7.82
CA GLU A 76 4.06 -8.31 -8.56
C GLU A 76 3.22 -7.29 -9.35
N ILE A 77 2.80 -6.19 -8.73
CA ILE A 77 2.07 -5.10 -9.40
C ILE A 77 2.90 -4.52 -10.56
N LEU A 78 4.19 -4.32 -10.33
CA LEU A 78 5.11 -3.74 -11.31
C LEU A 78 5.72 -4.78 -12.25
N GLY A 79 5.36 -6.05 -12.18
CA GLY A 79 5.96 -7.14 -12.97
C GLY A 79 7.50 -7.16 -12.95
N VAL A 80 8.11 -6.89 -11.79
CA VAL A 80 9.56 -6.92 -11.56
C VAL A 80 9.91 -7.66 -10.29
N SER A 81 11.17 -8.06 -10.12
CA SER A 81 11.62 -8.72 -8.89
C SER A 81 11.60 -7.77 -7.68
N ARG A 82 11.45 -8.33 -6.47
CA ARG A 82 11.61 -7.60 -5.20
C ARG A 82 12.91 -6.78 -5.16
N ALA A 83 14.03 -7.38 -5.59
CA ALA A 83 15.32 -6.69 -5.65
C ALA A 83 15.28 -5.46 -6.56
N ARG A 84 14.55 -5.55 -7.69
CA ARG A 84 14.36 -4.42 -8.60
C ARG A 84 13.49 -3.33 -7.98
N VAL A 85 12.47 -3.69 -7.19
CA VAL A 85 11.68 -2.70 -6.42
C VAL A 85 12.56 -1.93 -5.45
N HIS A 86 13.45 -2.60 -4.70
CA HIS A 86 14.37 -1.92 -3.81
C HIS A 86 15.26 -0.91 -4.55
N GLN A 87 15.77 -1.25 -5.74
CA GLN A 87 16.54 -0.31 -6.57
C GLN A 87 15.68 0.86 -7.07
N LEU A 88 14.43 0.60 -7.46
CA LEU A 88 13.52 1.65 -7.90
C LEU A 88 13.18 2.60 -6.74
N ALA A 89 13.03 2.08 -5.52
CA ALA A 89 12.71 2.84 -4.32
C ALA A 89 13.78 3.86 -3.89
N GLU A 90 14.99 3.76 -4.43
CA GLU A 90 16.05 4.76 -4.24
C GLU A 90 15.97 5.90 -5.27
N ARG A 91 15.09 5.79 -6.28
CA ARG A 91 14.89 6.85 -7.26
C ARG A 91 13.91 7.90 -6.75
N PRO A 92 14.12 9.18 -7.07
CA PRO A 92 13.23 10.26 -6.63
C PRO A 92 11.85 10.23 -7.30
N ASP A 93 11.68 9.53 -8.43
CA ASP A 93 10.41 9.42 -9.15
C ASP A 93 9.56 8.20 -8.73
N PHE A 94 10.10 7.35 -7.85
CA PHE A 94 9.37 6.24 -7.26
C PHE A 94 8.54 6.71 -6.05
N PRO A 95 7.37 6.10 -5.77
CA PRO A 95 6.56 6.46 -4.62
C PRO A 95 7.34 6.46 -3.30
N ALA A 96 7.14 7.51 -2.51
CA ALA A 96 7.67 7.56 -1.16
C ALA A 96 7.01 6.47 -0.29
N PRO A 97 7.77 5.75 0.54
CA PRO A 97 7.18 4.77 1.43
C PRO A 97 6.33 5.46 2.49
N ARG A 98 5.13 4.93 2.74
CA ARG A 98 4.26 5.39 3.82
C ARG A 98 4.81 5.02 5.19
N TYR A 99 5.45 3.85 5.28
CA TYR A 99 6.12 3.40 6.49
C TYR A 99 7.50 2.83 6.18
N VAL A 100 8.45 3.10 7.08
CA VAL A 100 9.78 2.49 7.07
C VAL A 100 9.91 1.70 8.36
N LEU A 101 9.90 0.37 8.24
CA LEU A 101 10.01 -0.57 9.34
C LEU A 101 11.38 -1.25 9.29
N ALA A 102 11.83 -1.82 10.41
CA ALA A 102 13.04 -2.65 10.43
C ALA A 102 12.98 -3.82 9.43
N ALA A 103 11.79 -4.38 9.22
CA ALA A 103 11.56 -5.46 8.27
C ALA A 103 11.52 -5.01 6.79
N GLY A 104 11.31 -3.71 6.53
CA GLY A 104 11.22 -3.15 5.18
C GLY A 104 10.34 -1.91 5.05
N LYS A 105 10.30 -1.37 3.83
CA LYS A 105 9.45 -0.23 3.44
C LYS A 105 8.05 -0.75 3.05
N LEU A 106 7.01 0.01 3.40
CA LEU A 106 5.63 -0.21 2.97
C LEU A 106 5.14 0.99 2.16
N TRP A 107 4.41 0.73 1.10
CA TRP A 107 3.82 1.73 0.21
C TRP A 107 2.32 1.56 0.13
N ASP A 108 1.59 2.63 -0.19
CA ASP A 108 0.21 2.50 -0.63
C ASP A 108 0.17 1.77 -1.98
N ARG A 109 -0.68 0.75 -2.10
CA ARG A 109 -0.86 -0.04 -3.33
C ARG A 109 -1.19 0.86 -4.52
N ALA A 110 -2.06 1.86 -4.30
CA ALA A 110 -2.50 2.79 -5.32
C ALA A 110 -1.34 3.59 -5.93
N ASP A 111 -0.39 4.04 -5.11
CA ASP A 111 0.76 4.80 -5.59
C ASP A 111 1.71 3.95 -6.43
N ILE A 112 1.90 2.69 -6.04
CA ILE A 112 2.67 1.71 -6.82
C ILE A 112 1.99 1.44 -8.17
N ALA A 113 0.68 1.23 -8.18
CA ALA A 113 -0.07 1.02 -9.42
C ALA A 113 0.01 2.26 -10.34
N ALA A 114 -0.15 3.46 -9.78
CA ALA A 114 -0.02 4.72 -10.51
C ALA A 114 1.40 4.93 -11.06
N PHE A 115 2.43 4.51 -10.32
CA PHE A 115 3.80 4.47 -10.82
C PHE A 115 3.94 3.52 -12.00
N GLY A 116 3.42 2.29 -11.88
CA GLY A 116 3.43 1.30 -12.95
C GLY A 116 2.78 1.81 -14.24
N ALA A 117 1.67 2.55 -14.14
CA ALA A 117 0.95 3.09 -15.29
C ALA A 117 1.75 4.18 -16.05
N ARG A 118 2.48 5.05 -15.34
CA ARG A 118 3.29 6.12 -15.96
C ARG A 118 4.69 5.67 -16.35
N TRP A 119 5.20 4.61 -15.73
CA TRP A 119 6.59 4.20 -15.86
C TRP A 119 6.85 3.44 -17.16
N ARG A 120 7.55 4.09 -18.10
CA ARG A 120 8.03 3.43 -19.33
C ARG A 120 9.18 2.48 -19.01
N ARG A 121 8.92 1.17 -19.05
CA ARG A 121 9.95 0.13 -18.89
C ARG A 121 10.88 0.13 -20.10
N ARG A 122 12.20 0.18 -19.87
CA ARG A 122 13.18 -0.23 -20.89
C ARG A 122 13.35 -1.74 -20.79
N PRO A 123 13.11 -2.53 -21.85
CA PRO A 123 13.39 -3.96 -21.83
C PRO A 123 14.86 -4.19 -21.45
N GLY A 124 15.10 -5.00 -20.42
CA GLY A 124 16.45 -5.40 -20.03
C GLY A 124 17.07 -6.27 -21.12
N ARG A 125 18.40 -6.20 -21.25
CA ARG A 125 19.17 -7.01 -22.21
C ARG A 125 18.82 -8.50 -22.05
N PRO A 126 18.49 -9.22 -23.13
CA PRO A 126 18.23 -10.65 -23.08
C PRO A 126 19.38 -11.37 -22.36
N ARG A 127 19.05 -12.30 -21.45
CA ARG A 127 20.04 -13.19 -20.84
C ARG A 127 20.78 -13.88 -21.98
N LYS A 128 22.09 -13.70 -22.07
CA LYS A 128 22.93 -14.45 -23.00
C LYS A 128 22.67 -15.94 -22.71
N PRO A 129 22.24 -16.76 -23.68
CA PRO A 129 22.16 -18.20 -23.47
C PRO A 129 23.51 -18.65 -22.95
N GLY A 130 23.51 -19.34 -21.81
CA GLY A 130 24.75 -19.81 -21.19
C GLY A 130 25.51 -20.65 -22.21
N THR A 131 26.71 -20.23 -22.54
CA THR A 131 27.71 -21.06 -23.21
C THR A 131 28.03 -22.22 -22.27
N GLY A 132 27.26 -23.29 -22.39
CA GLY A 132 27.48 -24.58 -21.76
C GLY A 132 27.74 -25.63 -22.83
N ALA A 133 28.66 -25.36 -23.76
CA ALA A 133 29.39 -26.40 -24.45
C ALA A 133 30.75 -26.45 -23.77
N ASP A 134 30.92 -27.38 -22.83
CA ASP A 134 32.22 -27.69 -22.26
C ASP A 134 33.10 -28.26 -23.39
N PRO A 135 34.19 -27.59 -23.79
CA PRO A 135 35.07 -28.09 -24.86
C PRO A 135 35.81 -29.38 -24.50
N ARG A 136 35.61 -29.90 -23.28
CA ARG A 136 36.26 -31.13 -22.78
C ARG A 136 35.38 -32.37 -22.85
N LEU A 137 34.14 -32.29 -23.35
CA LEU A 137 33.35 -33.49 -23.56
C LEU A 137 33.93 -34.25 -24.77
N PRO A 138 34.49 -35.46 -24.59
CA PRO A 138 34.97 -36.25 -25.71
C PRO A 138 33.79 -36.60 -26.65
N PRO A 139 34.02 -36.72 -27.97
CA PRO A 139 32.98 -37.21 -28.87
C PRO A 139 32.51 -38.58 -28.39
N ALA A 140 31.19 -38.80 -28.47
CA ALA A 140 30.59 -40.10 -28.17
C ALA A 140 31.27 -41.18 -29.04
N PRO A 141 31.49 -42.40 -28.52
CA PRO A 141 32.02 -43.48 -29.33
C PRO A 141 31.08 -43.73 -30.51
N ASP A 142 31.65 -43.88 -31.70
CA ASP A 142 30.91 -44.23 -32.91
C ASP A 142 30.12 -45.52 -32.65
N ASP A 143 28.80 -45.45 -32.81
CA ASP A 143 27.98 -46.65 -32.92
C ASP A 143 28.47 -47.44 -34.13
N PRO A 144 28.79 -48.73 -33.99
CA PRO A 144 29.11 -49.56 -35.14
C PRO A 144 27.81 -49.80 -35.93
N ASP A 145 27.79 -49.35 -37.18
CA ASP A 145 26.76 -49.66 -38.18
C ASP A 145 27.30 -50.73 -39.15
N PRO A 146 26.51 -51.66 -39.70
CA PRO A 146 25.17 -52.16 -39.32
C PRO A 146 25.15 -53.63 -38.82
#